data_AF-A0A359KE47-F1
#
_entry.id   AF-A0A359KE47-F1
#
_cell.length_a   1.000
_cell.length_b   1.000
_cell.length_c   1.000
_cell.angle_alpha   90.00
_cell.angle_beta   90.00
_cell.angle_gamma   90.00
#
_symmetry.space_group_name_H-M   'P 1'
#
loop_
_entity.id
_entity.type
_entity.pdbx_description
1 polymer ?
#
loop_
_entity_poly.entity_id
_entity_poly.type
_entity_poly.pdbx_seq_one_letter_code
_entity_poly.pdbx_strand_id
1 'polypeptide(L)'
;MTDTSAAAPHHSRKGLIIPFVIVAVGLVLWTGWWFFLTQQIERRMEAKIAGLQESGWTIEYAGISTTGWPMHARVTIKHLDVVAPSGHAIAAPEMIAQANAYNPTRWVLAAPDGLTVTRGEKGKTAIRAEGIRMSVHGLTQRWPNVALELEKPVFTALPDAEPFPLKQAGLVQFYMRPHMVGSDTPTDDVDVLFRLVDGEGRTNGPVEGFTQSGMLNAQIEAVIEKASALRKGADAKGLLTAWTAAGGRFIDVKGQLQAGESKAFVSSDALSADAKGQLEGQVFVRAEKPL
;
A
#
# COMPACT_ATOMS: atom_id res chain seq x y z
N MET A 1 83.51 13.75 -28.21
CA MET A 1 82.32 14.58 -28.44
C MET A 1 81.35 13.80 -29.29
N THR A 2 80.23 13.35 -28.70
CA THR A 2 78.89 13.19 -29.32
C THR A 2 77.98 12.67 -28.21
N ASP A 3 77.41 13.59 -27.43
CA ASP A 3 76.17 13.37 -26.68
C ASP A 3 75.02 13.78 -27.59
N THR A 4 74.10 12.87 -27.90
CA THR A 4 72.73 13.24 -28.32
C THR A 4 71.72 12.24 -27.77
N SER A 5 71.31 12.52 -26.53
CA SER A 5 69.96 12.49 -25.98
C SER A 5 68.94 11.48 -26.54
N ALA A 6 68.62 10.47 -25.72
CA ALA A 6 67.42 9.65 -25.88
C ALA A 6 66.15 10.52 -25.68
N ALA A 7 65.22 10.49 -26.64
CA ALA A 7 63.94 11.19 -26.54
C ALA A 7 63.01 10.48 -25.53
N ALA A 8 62.51 11.21 -24.54
CA ALA A 8 61.61 10.69 -23.52
C ALA A 8 60.22 10.35 -24.12
N PRO A 9 59.58 9.23 -23.72
CA PRO A 9 58.32 8.80 -24.29
C PRO A 9 57.18 9.72 -23.83
N HIS A 10 56.56 10.42 -24.77
CA HIS A 10 55.42 11.30 -24.53
C HIS A 10 54.16 10.44 -24.23
N HIS A 11 53.79 10.33 -22.95
CA HIS A 11 52.53 9.71 -22.56
C HIS A 11 51.35 10.55 -23.06
N SER A 12 50.50 9.94 -23.88
CA SER A 12 49.30 10.58 -24.44
C SER A 12 48.30 10.92 -23.33
N ARG A 13 48.06 12.21 -23.10
CA ARG A 13 47.04 12.73 -22.17
C ARG A 13 45.61 12.27 -22.53
N LYS A 14 45.41 11.70 -23.73
CA LYS A 14 44.12 11.13 -24.17
C LYS A 14 43.68 9.95 -23.30
N GLY A 15 44.61 9.14 -22.79
CA GLY A 15 44.29 8.03 -21.88
C GLY A 15 43.68 8.49 -20.55
N LEU A 16 43.96 9.73 -20.12
CA LEU A 16 43.39 10.33 -18.93
C LEU A 16 42.04 11.01 -19.20
N ILE A 17 41.87 11.66 -20.37
CA ILE A 17 40.66 12.45 -20.68
C ILE A 17 39.49 11.57 -21.14
N ILE A 18 39.76 10.51 -21.90
CA ILE A 18 38.74 9.57 -22.41
C ILE A 18 37.78 9.07 -21.31
N PRO A 19 38.24 8.58 -20.13
CA PRO A 19 37.30 8.14 -19.09
C PRO A 19 36.42 9.28 -18.57
N PHE A 20 36.93 10.51 -18.43
CA PHE A 20 36.11 11.66 -18.01
C PHE A 20 35.07 12.03 -19.06
N VAL A 21 35.40 11.96 -20.35
CA VAL A 21 34.44 12.21 -21.43
C VAL A 21 33.34 11.15 -21.44
N ILE A 22 33.70 9.87 -21.26
CA ILE A 22 32.72 8.78 -21.14
C ILE A 22 31.79 9.02 -19.94
N VAL A 23 32.35 9.37 -18.78
CA VAL A 23 31.56 9.72 -17.58
C VAL A 23 30.66 10.92 -17.84
N ALA A 24 31.16 11.98 -18.49
CA ALA A 24 30.38 13.16 -18.81
C ALA A 24 29.20 12.83 -19.75
N VAL A 25 29.44 12.04 -20.80
CA VAL A 25 28.38 11.57 -21.70
C VAL A 25 27.37 10.70 -20.93
N GLY A 26 27.85 9.80 -20.07
CA GLY A 26 27.00 8.98 -19.21
C GLY A 26 26.11 9.82 -18.30
N LEU A 27 26.64 10.88 -17.68
CA LEU A 27 25.89 11.82 -16.86
C LEU A 27 24.85 12.61 -17.66
N VAL A 28 25.18 13.05 -18.88
CA VAL A 28 24.24 13.75 -19.77
C VAL A 28 23.10 12.82 -20.17
N LEU A 29 23.41 11.59 -20.60
CA LEU A 29 22.41 10.59 -20.96
C LEU A 29 21.52 10.22 -19.76
N TRP A 30 22.12 10.04 -18.58
CA TRP A 30 21.38 9.75 -17.34
C TRP A 30 20.47 10.90 -16.92
N THR A 31 20.96 12.14 -17.04
CA THR A 31 20.17 13.33 -16.73
C THR A 31 18.99 13.45 -17.70
N GLY A 32 19.22 13.24 -19.00
CA GLY A 32 18.14 13.18 -19.99
C GLY A 32 17.11 12.09 -19.69
N TRP A 33 17.56 10.89 -19.32
CA TRP A 33 16.69 9.79 -18.88
C TRP A 33 15.86 10.15 -17.65
N TRP A 34 16.46 10.77 -16.63
CA TRP A 34 15.75 11.14 -15.41
C TRP A 34 14.64 12.16 -15.69
N PHE A 35 14.91 13.19 -16.50
CA PHE A 35 13.88 14.16 -16.90
C PHE A 35 12.76 13.53 -17.74
N PHE A 36 13.09 12.58 -18.62
CA PHE A 36 12.07 11.81 -19.35
C PHE A 36 11.18 11.01 -18.39
N LEU A 37 11.78 10.37 -17.38
CA LEU A 37 11.05 9.61 -16.36
C LEU A 37 10.10 10.50 -15.55
N THR A 38 10.55 11.66 -15.08
CA THR A 38 9.70 12.57 -14.29
C THR A 38 8.53 13.12 -15.09
N GLN A 39 8.76 13.52 -16.35
CA GLN A 39 7.69 13.95 -17.25
C GLN A 39 6.67 12.84 -17.52
N GLN A 40 7.13 11.59 -17.65
CA GLN A 40 6.22 10.46 -17.84
C GLN A 40 5.36 10.21 -16.59
N ILE A 41 5.92 10.38 -15.40
CA ILE A 41 5.19 10.27 -14.13
C ILE A 41 4.09 11.33 -14.04
N GLU A 42 4.44 12.59 -14.32
CA GLU A 42 3.49 13.72 -14.28
C GLU A 42 2.32 13.49 -15.23
N ARG A 43 2.59 13.16 -16.51
CA ARG A 43 1.53 12.89 -17.51
C ARG A 43 0.63 11.73 -17.12
N ARG A 44 1.19 10.64 -16.59
CA ARG A 44 0.40 9.47 -16.17
C ARG A 44 -0.45 9.79 -14.95
N MET A 45 0.06 10.57 -14.02
CA MET A 45 -0.66 11.00 -12.83
C MET A 45 -1.81 11.92 -13.20
N GLU A 46 -1.59 12.92 -14.06
CA GLU A 46 -2.64 13.80 -14.58
C GLU A 46 -3.75 13.00 -15.27
N ALA A 47 -3.39 12.07 -16.16
CA ALA A 47 -4.37 11.21 -16.83
C ALA A 47 -5.16 10.32 -15.85
N LYS A 48 -4.52 9.85 -14.77
CA LYS A 48 -5.19 9.07 -13.73
C LYS A 48 -6.11 9.90 -12.85
N ILE A 49 -5.69 11.10 -12.47
CA ILE A 49 -6.52 12.04 -11.71
C ILE A 49 -7.75 12.41 -12.53
N ALA A 50 -7.58 12.76 -13.81
CA ALA A 50 -8.70 13.06 -14.71
C ALA A 50 -9.68 11.89 -14.82
N GLY A 51 -9.19 10.66 -15.03
CA GLY A 51 -10.05 9.48 -15.08
C GLY A 51 -10.77 9.17 -13.77
N LEU A 52 -10.13 9.44 -12.62
CA LEU A 52 -10.78 9.30 -11.31
C LEU A 52 -11.88 10.35 -11.12
N GLN A 53 -11.62 11.60 -11.51
CA GLN A 53 -12.60 12.68 -11.48
C GLN A 53 -13.81 12.42 -12.38
N GLU A 54 -13.60 11.87 -13.58
CA GLU A 54 -14.68 11.41 -14.46
C GLU A 54 -15.55 10.32 -13.80
N SER A 55 -14.95 9.47 -12.96
CA SER A 55 -15.66 8.45 -12.19
C SER A 55 -16.28 8.97 -10.87
N GLY A 56 -16.28 10.29 -10.65
CA GLY A 56 -16.91 10.95 -9.50
C GLY A 56 -16.02 11.13 -8.27
N TRP A 57 -14.72 10.86 -8.36
CA TRP A 57 -13.79 11.12 -7.26
C TRP A 57 -13.43 12.61 -7.21
N THR A 58 -13.35 13.18 -6.02
CA THR A 58 -12.81 14.53 -5.83
C THR A 58 -11.39 14.42 -5.30
N ILE A 59 -10.44 15.02 -5.99
CA ILE A 59 -9.01 14.98 -5.63
C ILE A 59 -8.53 16.43 -5.58
N GLU A 60 -8.15 16.88 -4.39
CA GLU A 60 -7.59 18.20 -4.12
C GLU A 60 -6.19 18.09 -3.55
N TYR A 61 -5.30 19.01 -3.93
CA TYR A 61 -3.95 19.10 -3.41
C TYR A 61 -3.43 20.53 -3.53
N ALA A 62 -2.59 20.96 -2.57
CA ALA A 62 -2.02 22.30 -2.57
C ALA A 62 -0.80 22.44 -3.51
N GLY A 63 -0.07 21.34 -3.74
CA GLY A 63 1.07 21.36 -4.64
C GLY A 63 1.73 20.01 -4.79
N ILE A 64 2.36 19.81 -5.94
CA ILE A 64 3.13 18.60 -6.27
C ILE A 64 4.54 19.02 -6.65
N SER A 65 5.55 18.31 -6.15
CA SER A 65 6.94 18.52 -6.51
C SER A 65 7.66 17.20 -6.73
N THR A 66 8.53 17.14 -7.74
CA THR A 66 9.32 15.95 -8.08
C THR A 66 10.79 16.24 -7.86
N THR A 67 11.46 15.44 -7.02
CA THR A 67 12.87 15.55 -6.65
C THR A 67 13.57 14.18 -6.73
N GLY A 68 14.85 14.09 -6.36
CA GLY A 68 15.55 12.80 -6.19
C GLY A 68 16.61 12.46 -7.24
N TRP A 69 16.92 13.38 -8.16
CA TRP A 69 18.06 13.21 -9.07
C TRP A 69 19.35 12.93 -8.27
N PRO A 70 20.19 11.98 -8.70
CA PRO A 70 20.07 11.13 -9.89
C PRO A 70 19.41 9.77 -9.63
N MET A 71 19.23 9.34 -8.37
CA MET A 71 18.96 7.93 -8.03
C MET A 71 17.49 7.56 -7.93
N HIS A 72 16.62 8.53 -7.63
CA HIS A 72 15.21 8.27 -7.34
C HIS A 72 14.32 9.32 -8.03
N ALA A 73 13.07 8.94 -8.30
CA ALA A 73 11.99 9.87 -8.56
C ALA A 73 11.16 9.94 -7.28
N ARG A 74 11.24 11.06 -6.56
CA ARG A 74 10.49 11.34 -5.34
C ARG A 74 9.45 12.41 -5.63
N VAL A 75 8.19 12.01 -5.71
CA VAL A 75 7.04 12.89 -5.83
C VAL A 75 6.52 13.21 -4.43
N THR A 76 6.40 14.49 -4.10
CA THR A 76 5.83 14.96 -2.83
C THR A 76 4.57 15.75 -3.13
N ILE A 77 3.46 15.34 -2.53
CA ILE A 77 2.14 15.94 -2.67
C ILE A 77 1.76 16.54 -1.32
N LYS A 78 1.47 17.84 -1.29
CA LYS A 78 1.09 18.57 -0.08
C LYS A 78 -0.41 18.76 0.01
N HIS A 79 -0.95 18.60 1.22
CA HIS A 79 -2.37 18.74 1.56
C HIS A 79 -3.27 17.96 0.59
N LEU A 80 -2.97 16.68 0.43
CA LEU A 80 -3.78 15.80 -0.40
C LEU A 80 -5.12 15.54 0.30
N ASP A 81 -6.23 15.74 -0.38
CA ASP A 81 -7.57 15.28 0.01
C ASP A 81 -8.20 14.50 -1.14
N VAL A 82 -8.58 13.26 -0.87
CA VAL A 82 -9.18 12.36 -1.86
C VAL A 82 -10.51 11.87 -1.31
N VAL A 83 -11.60 12.28 -1.95
CA VAL A 83 -12.97 11.89 -1.61
C VAL A 83 -13.50 10.95 -2.68
N ALA A 84 -13.89 9.75 -2.25
CA ALA A 84 -14.53 8.75 -3.07
C ALA A 84 -16.03 9.06 -3.22
N PRO A 85 -16.68 8.62 -4.32
CA PRO A 85 -18.13 8.74 -4.51
C PRO A 85 -18.97 8.14 -3.37
N SER A 86 -18.41 7.16 -2.65
CA SER A 86 -19.03 6.50 -1.50
C SER A 86 -19.02 7.33 -0.21
N GLY A 87 -18.52 8.57 -0.24
CA GLY A 87 -18.35 9.44 0.94
C GLY A 87 -17.16 9.07 1.83
N HIS A 88 -16.41 8.03 1.47
CA HIS A 88 -15.13 7.74 2.11
C HIS A 88 -14.07 8.72 1.61
N ALA A 89 -13.19 9.17 2.49
CA ALA A 89 -12.13 10.08 2.08
C ALA A 89 -10.83 9.79 2.82
N ILE A 90 -9.72 10.18 2.19
CA ILE A 90 -8.39 10.13 2.78
C ILE A 90 -7.75 11.49 2.58
N ALA A 91 -7.36 12.12 3.69
CA ALA A 91 -6.63 13.37 3.69
C ALA A 91 -5.25 13.19 4.35
N ALA A 92 -4.21 13.77 3.78
CA ALA A 92 -2.85 13.70 4.31
C ALA A 92 -2.14 15.04 4.15
N PRO A 93 -1.50 15.58 5.21
CA PRO A 93 -0.73 16.83 5.13
C PRO A 93 0.40 16.75 4.12
N GLU A 94 1.10 15.61 4.10
CA GLU A 94 2.16 15.33 3.15
C GLU A 94 2.10 13.85 2.74
N MET A 95 2.18 13.60 1.43
CA MET A 95 2.30 12.27 0.84
C MET A 95 3.55 12.23 -0.03
N ILE A 96 4.41 11.25 0.23
CA ILE A 96 5.65 11.05 -0.52
C ILE A 96 5.52 9.75 -1.29
N ALA A 97 5.68 9.78 -2.61
CA ALA A 97 5.78 8.60 -3.46
C ALA A 97 7.17 8.55 -4.09
N GLN A 98 7.89 7.46 -3.85
CA GLN A 98 9.26 7.29 -4.32
C GLN A 98 9.40 6.01 -5.16
N ALA A 99 10.10 6.13 -6.29
CA ALA A 99 10.56 5.00 -7.10
C ALA A 99 12.05 5.17 -7.43
N ASN A 100 12.75 4.05 -7.63
CA ASN A 100 14.14 4.07 -8.05
C ASN A 100 14.23 4.42 -9.55
N ALA A 101 15.14 5.30 -9.94
CA ALA A 101 15.29 5.72 -11.34
C ALA A 101 15.72 4.55 -12.26
N TYR A 102 16.44 3.56 -11.71
CA TYR A 102 16.82 2.33 -12.41
C TYR A 102 15.74 1.23 -12.35
N ASN A 103 14.72 1.39 -11.51
CA ASN A 103 13.58 0.47 -11.43
C ASN A 103 12.28 1.25 -11.12
N PRO A 104 11.71 1.95 -12.12
CA PRO A 104 10.55 2.82 -11.93
C PRO A 104 9.22 2.06 -11.75
N THR A 105 9.28 0.73 -11.62
CA THR A 105 8.11 -0.14 -11.47
C THR A 105 7.78 -0.48 -10.02
N ARG A 106 8.68 -0.17 -9.09
CA ARG A 106 8.51 -0.37 -7.65
C ARG A 106 8.38 0.99 -6.98
N TRP A 107 7.21 1.23 -6.41
CA TRP A 107 6.86 2.45 -5.73
C TRP A 107 6.74 2.21 -4.24
N VAL A 108 7.22 3.15 -3.45
CA VAL A 108 7.01 3.22 -2.01
C VAL A 108 6.36 4.55 -1.71
N LEU A 109 5.13 4.51 -1.21
CA LEU A 109 4.38 5.65 -0.74
C LEU A 109 4.55 5.75 0.77
N ALA A 110 4.62 6.96 1.30
CA ALA A 110 4.70 7.24 2.71
C ALA A 110 3.86 8.46 3.10
N ALA A 111 3.27 8.42 4.29
CA ALA A 111 2.54 9.53 4.89
C ALA A 111 3.23 9.92 6.21
N PRO A 112 4.33 10.71 6.16
CA PRO A 112 5.18 10.97 7.32
C PRO A 112 4.45 11.68 8.47
N ASP A 113 3.52 12.58 8.14
CA ASP A 113 2.76 13.36 9.13
C ASP A 113 1.44 12.67 9.56
N GLY A 114 1.24 11.43 9.13
CA GLY A 114 -0.02 10.70 9.33
C GLY A 114 -1.07 11.02 8.27
N LEU A 115 -2.25 10.46 8.46
CA LEU A 115 -3.39 10.62 7.54
C LEU A 115 -4.71 10.63 8.30
N THR A 116 -5.74 11.22 7.71
CA THR A 116 -7.11 11.24 8.22
C THR A 116 -8.00 10.44 7.29
N VAL A 117 -8.72 9.47 7.83
CA VAL A 117 -9.68 8.67 7.08
C VAL A 117 -11.10 9.09 7.46
N THR A 118 -11.91 9.44 6.47
CA THR A 118 -13.36 9.62 6.61
C THR A 118 -14.04 8.29 6.31
N ARG A 119 -14.80 7.75 7.26
CA ARG A 119 -15.45 6.43 7.19
C ARG A 119 -16.96 6.55 6.96
N GLY A 120 -17.35 7.32 5.93
CA GLY A 120 -18.76 7.61 5.67
C GLY A 120 -19.44 8.24 6.90
N GLU A 121 -20.57 7.68 7.30
CA GLU A 121 -21.37 8.16 8.46
C GLU A 121 -20.65 8.02 9.81
N LYS A 122 -19.62 7.15 9.92
CA LYS A 122 -18.86 6.94 11.16
C LYS A 122 -17.88 8.08 11.48
N GLY A 123 -17.85 9.13 10.63
CA GLY A 123 -17.03 10.30 10.80
C GLY A 123 -15.54 10.08 10.49
N LYS A 124 -14.72 11.03 10.96
CA LYS A 124 -13.30 11.14 10.63
C LYS A 124 -12.40 10.56 11.72
N THR A 125 -11.30 9.92 11.33
CA THR A 125 -10.28 9.44 12.27
C THR A 125 -8.90 9.77 11.75
N ALA A 126 -8.16 10.48 12.60
CA ALA A 126 -6.74 10.72 12.41
C ALA A 126 -5.94 9.47 12.79
N ILE A 127 -5.01 9.11 11.93
CA ILE A 127 -4.08 8.00 12.08
C ILE A 127 -2.68 8.60 12.10
N ARG A 128 -2.04 8.55 13.26
CA ARG A 128 -0.63 8.94 13.42
C ARG A 128 0.19 7.68 13.70
N ALA A 129 1.38 7.59 13.13
CA ALA A 129 2.25 6.43 13.26
C ALA A 129 3.71 6.88 13.16
N GLU A 130 4.66 6.09 13.67
CA GLU A 130 6.10 6.35 13.44
C GLU A 130 6.47 6.12 11.97
N GLY A 131 5.73 5.26 11.27
CA GLY A 131 5.84 5.06 9.84
C GLY A 131 4.52 4.61 9.25
N ILE A 132 4.06 5.29 8.19
CA ILE A 132 3.02 4.80 7.30
C ILE A 132 3.67 4.59 5.94
N ARG A 133 3.76 3.34 5.49
CA ARG A 133 4.44 2.97 4.25
C ARG A 133 3.56 2.04 3.44
N MET A 134 3.47 2.28 2.14
CA MET A 134 2.81 1.38 1.20
C MET A 134 3.73 1.12 0.02
N SER A 135 4.17 -0.11 -0.16
CA SER A 135 4.91 -0.52 -1.34
C SER A 135 3.97 -1.11 -2.38
N VAL A 136 4.17 -0.75 -3.65
CA VAL A 136 3.39 -1.24 -4.79
C VAL A 136 4.33 -1.59 -5.93
N HIS A 137 4.18 -2.79 -6.49
CA HIS A 137 4.93 -3.20 -7.67
C HIS A 137 4.14 -4.16 -8.57
N GLY A 138 4.65 -4.42 -9.77
CA GLY A 138 3.91 -5.22 -10.76
C GLY A 138 2.71 -4.46 -11.33
N LEU A 139 2.83 -3.14 -11.50
CA LEU A 139 1.74 -2.26 -11.98
C LEU A 139 1.18 -2.62 -13.37
N THR A 140 1.89 -3.43 -14.15
CA THR A 140 1.46 -3.95 -15.46
C THR A 140 0.71 -5.29 -15.37
N GLN A 141 0.74 -5.94 -14.21
CA GLN A 141 -0.01 -7.17 -13.95
C GLN A 141 -1.50 -6.83 -13.77
N ARG A 142 -2.37 -7.83 -13.90
CA ARG A 142 -3.80 -7.67 -13.63
C ARG A 142 -4.04 -7.15 -12.21
N TRP A 143 -3.29 -7.68 -11.25
CA TRP A 143 -3.26 -7.25 -9.86
C TRP A 143 -1.82 -6.88 -9.49
N PRO A 144 -1.57 -5.68 -8.93
CA PRO A 144 -0.27 -5.35 -8.40
C PRO A 144 -0.04 -6.09 -7.07
N ASN A 145 1.23 -6.20 -6.69
CA ASN A 145 1.60 -6.54 -5.33
C ASN A 145 1.53 -5.27 -4.50
N VAL A 146 0.85 -5.33 -3.35
CA VAL A 146 0.69 -4.22 -2.41
C VAL A 146 1.08 -4.70 -1.02
N ALA A 147 1.90 -3.92 -0.33
CA ALA A 147 2.17 -4.10 1.08
C ALA A 147 2.03 -2.77 1.80
N LEU A 148 1.06 -2.67 2.69
CA LEU A 148 0.82 -1.53 3.57
C LEU A 148 1.32 -1.87 4.97
N GLU A 149 2.03 -0.95 5.59
CA GLU A 149 2.57 -1.07 6.94
C GLU A 149 2.33 0.24 7.70
N LEU A 150 1.80 0.11 8.91
CA LEU A 150 1.71 1.17 9.89
C LEU A 150 2.46 0.75 11.14
N GLU A 151 3.54 1.46 11.46
CA GLU A 151 4.42 1.23 12.60
C GLU A 151 3.96 2.09 13.78
N LYS A 152 3.58 1.43 14.88
CA LYS A 152 2.99 2.04 16.08
C LYS A 152 1.85 3.04 15.81
N PRO A 153 0.79 2.64 15.07
CA PRO A 153 -0.31 3.55 14.78
C PRO A 153 -1.14 3.86 16.03
N VAL A 154 -1.57 5.11 16.12
CA VAL A 154 -2.53 5.64 17.09
C VAL A 154 -3.73 6.18 16.31
N PHE A 155 -4.92 5.68 16.63
CA PHE A 155 -6.17 6.02 15.96
C PHE A 155 -6.97 6.98 16.84
N THR A 156 -7.15 8.22 16.38
CA THR A 156 -7.86 9.27 17.12
C THR A 156 -9.11 9.68 16.37
N ALA A 157 -10.28 9.44 16.94
CA ALA A 157 -11.52 9.96 16.40
C ALA A 157 -11.54 11.49 16.51
N LEU A 158 -11.94 12.15 15.43
CA LEU A 158 -12.18 13.60 15.43
C LEU A 158 -13.55 13.92 16.06
N PRO A 159 -13.86 15.20 16.35
CA PRO A 159 -15.17 15.58 16.85
C PRO A 159 -16.30 14.97 16.01
N ASP A 160 -17.35 14.52 16.70
CA ASP A 160 -18.56 13.89 16.13
C ASP A 160 -18.34 12.58 15.37
N ALA A 161 -17.14 11.99 15.45
CA ALA A 161 -16.85 10.69 14.84
C ALA A 161 -17.01 9.52 15.83
N GLU A 162 -17.51 8.39 15.33
CA GLU A 162 -17.49 7.15 16.08
C GLU A 162 -16.04 6.71 16.34
N PRO A 163 -15.68 6.33 17.58
CA PRO A 163 -14.35 5.82 17.89
C PRO A 163 -13.99 4.61 17.05
N PHE A 164 -12.77 4.62 16.49
CA PHE A 164 -12.22 3.40 15.90
C PHE A 164 -12.05 2.32 16.99
N PRO A 165 -12.35 1.04 16.72
CA PRO A 165 -12.32 -0.02 17.74
C PRO A 165 -10.95 -0.19 18.42
N LEU A 166 -9.87 0.06 17.68
CA LEU A 166 -8.51 0.09 18.19
C LEU A 166 -8.13 1.51 18.60
N LYS A 167 -7.52 1.66 19.78
CA LYS A 167 -6.87 2.89 20.23
C LYS A 167 -5.51 3.05 19.57
N GLN A 168 -4.71 1.98 19.60
CA GLN A 168 -3.36 1.93 19.05
C GLN A 168 -2.96 0.48 18.74
N ALA A 169 -1.83 0.29 18.07
CA ALA A 169 -1.20 -1.02 17.87
C ALA A 169 0.32 -0.89 17.82
N GLY A 170 1.07 -1.98 17.97
CA GLY A 170 2.51 -2.00 17.69
C GLY A 170 2.82 -2.03 16.19
N LEU A 171 2.04 -2.79 15.43
CA LEU A 171 2.19 -2.91 13.98
C LEU A 171 0.85 -3.29 13.33
N VAL A 172 0.52 -2.65 12.21
CA VAL A 172 -0.57 -3.08 11.32
C VAL A 172 0.01 -3.30 9.94
N GLN A 173 -0.23 -4.48 9.38
CA GLN A 173 0.21 -4.83 8.04
C GLN A 173 -0.94 -5.38 7.22
N PHE A 174 -0.94 -5.03 5.94
CA PHE A 174 -1.79 -5.61 4.92
C PHE A 174 -0.95 -5.93 3.70
N TYR A 175 -1.02 -7.18 3.25
CA TYR A 175 -0.36 -7.66 2.05
C TYR A 175 -1.40 -8.16 1.06
N MET A 176 -1.18 -7.87 -0.20
CA MET A 176 -1.99 -8.33 -1.32
C MET A 176 -1.08 -8.67 -2.48
N ARG A 177 -1.30 -9.83 -3.12
CA ARG A 177 -0.55 -10.22 -4.31
C ARG A 177 -1.41 -11.09 -5.23
N PRO A 178 -1.11 -11.16 -6.54
CA PRO A 178 -1.76 -12.14 -7.41
C PRO A 178 -1.66 -13.55 -6.85
N HIS A 179 -2.77 -14.29 -6.88
CA HIS A 179 -2.76 -15.70 -6.55
C HIS A 179 -2.10 -16.48 -7.68
N MET A 180 -1.18 -17.38 -7.34
CA MET A 180 -0.40 -18.16 -8.29
C MET A 180 -0.57 -19.65 -7.97
N VAL A 181 -1.37 -20.36 -8.77
CA VAL A 181 -1.53 -21.83 -8.66
C VAL A 181 -1.00 -22.47 -9.93
N GLY A 182 0.05 -23.28 -9.79
CA GLY A 182 0.54 -24.21 -10.82
C GLY A 182 0.97 -23.58 -12.16
N SER A 183 1.01 -22.26 -12.29
CA SER A 183 1.35 -21.55 -13.52
C SER A 183 1.90 -20.15 -13.23
N ASP A 184 2.64 -19.59 -14.19
CA ASP A 184 3.15 -18.22 -14.16
C ASP A 184 2.13 -17.18 -14.68
N THR A 185 0.92 -17.60 -15.06
CA THR A 185 -0.14 -16.69 -15.52
C THR A 185 -1.02 -16.26 -14.34
N PRO A 186 -1.03 -14.96 -13.96
CA PRO A 186 -1.86 -14.49 -12.87
C PRO A 186 -3.34 -14.77 -13.14
N THR A 187 -4.03 -15.42 -12.19
CA THR A 187 -5.49 -15.59 -12.27
C THR A 187 -6.21 -14.28 -11.95
N ASP A 188 -7.54 -14.30 -11.90
CA ASP A 188 -8.32 -13.16 -11.39
C ASP A 188 -8.36 -13.12 -9.85
N ASP A 189 -7.63 -14.01 -9.20
CA ASP A 189 -7.69 -14.24 -7.77
C ASP A 189 -6.47 -13.62 -7.08
N VAL A 190 -6.61 -13.33 -5.79
CA VAL A 190 -5.64 -12.51 -5.05
C VAL A 190 -5.43 -13.10 -3.66
N ASP A 191 -4.18 -13.35 -3.29
CA ASP A 191 -3.81 -13.66 -1.91
C ASP A 191 -3.86 -12.38 -1.09
N VAL A 192 -4.48 -12.45 0.09
CA VAL A 192 -4.44 -11.37 1.08
C VAL A 192 -3.97 -11.88 2.43
N LEU A 193 -3.21 -11.04 3.13
CA LEU A 193 -2.80 -11.26 4.50
C LEU A 193 -2.96 -9.96 5.28
N PHE A 194 -3.68 -10.01 6.38
CA PHE A 194 -3.76 -8.95 7.37
C PHE A 194 -3.06 -9.40 8.65
N ARG A 195 -2.30 -8.50 9.25
CA ARG A 195 -1.65 -8.73 10.54
C ARG A 195 -1.78 -7.51 11.44
N LEU A 196 -2.20 -7.74 12.66
CA LEU A 196 -2.24 -6.79 13.77
C LEU A 196 -1.34 -7.35 14.87
N VAL A 197 -0.37 -6.54 15.29
CA VAL A 197 0.50 -6.86 16.42
C VAL A 197 0.25 -5.85 17.51
N ASP A 198 0.14 -6.34 18.74
CA ASP A 198 0.05 -5.50 19.94
C ASP A 198 -1.11 -4.49 19.90
N GLY A 199 -2.27 -4.89 19.37
CA GLY A 199 -3.46 -4.06 19.26
C GLY A 199 -4.10 -3.77 20.62
N GLU A 200 -4.32 -2.50 20.93
CA GLU A 200 -4.98 -2.07 22.17
C GLU A 200 -6.39 -1.57 21.85
N GLY A 201 -7.40 -2.17 22.51
CA GLY A 201 -8.78 -1.71 22.45
C GLY A 201 -8.99 -0.39 23.18
N ARG A 202 -10.13 0.26 22.96
CA ARG A 202 -10.59 1.37 23.79
C ARG A 202 -11.37 0.87 24.99
N THR A 203 -11.34 1.61 26.09
CA THR A 203 -12.22 1.39 27.25
C THR A 203 -13.69 1.45 26.81
N ASN A 204 -14.47 0.47 27.26
CA ASN A 204 -15.83 0.11 26.85
C ASN A 204 -15.99 -0.21 25.35
N GLY A 205 -14.89 -0.49 24.64
CA GLY A 205 -14.88 -0.87 23.24
C GLY A 205 -15.04 -2.38 23.03
N PRO A 206 -15.42 -2.84 21.82
CA PRO A 206 -15.63 -4.26 21.53
C PRO A 206 -14.38 -5.13 21.72
N VAL A 207 -13.20 -4.51 21.77
CA VAL A 207 -11.91 -5.17 21.93
C VAL A 207 -11.49 -5.27 23.42
N GLU A 208 -12.01 -4.43 24.32
CA GLU A 208 -11.68 -4.49 25.75
C GLU A 208 -12.16 -5.79 26.39
N GLY A 209 -13.36 -6.24 26.04
CA GLY A 209 -13.94 -7.49 26.54
C GLY A 209 -13.11 -8.73 26.20
N PHE A 210 -12.33 -8.70 25.11
CA PHE A 210 -11.44 -9.78 24.72
C PHE A 210 -10.08 -9.74 25.40
N THR A 211 -9.68 -8.59 25.93
CA THR A 211 -8.29 -8.35 26.28
C THR A 211 -8.01 -8.41 27.78
N GLN A 212 -8.96 -8.11 28.68
CA GLN A 212 -8.85 -8.08 30.17
C GLN A 212 -7.62 -7.36 30.80
N SER A 213 -6.59 -6.99 30.01
CA SER A 213 -5.32 -6.30 30.32
C SER A 213 -4.24 -6.53 29.23
N GLY A 214 -4.48 -7.41 28.24
CA GLY A 214 -3.50 -7.81 27.22
C GLY A 214 -3.64 -7.12 25.86
N MET A 215 -2.57 -7.17 25.06
CA MET A 215 -2.61 -6.70 23.68
C MET A 215 -3.15 -7.79 22.74
N LEU A 216 -3.93 -7.39 21.74
CA LEU A 216 -4.52 -8.25 20.72
C LEU A 216 -3.54 -8.45 19.58
N ASN A 217 -3.19 -9.70 19.33
CA ASN A 217 -2.51 -10.10 18.11
C ASN A 217 -3.53 -10.80 17.20
N ALA A 218 -3.59 -10.38 15.94
CA ALA A 218 -4.45 -10.99 14.94
C ALA A 218 -3.70 -11.22 13.64
N GLN A 219 -3.94 -12.35 13.00
CA GLN A 219 -3.48 -12.63 11.65
C GLN A 219 -4.62 -13.30 10.89
N ILE A 220 -4.91 -12.83 9.68
CA ILE A 220 -5.92 -13.43 8.81
C ILE A 220 -5.35 -13.48 7.41
N GLU A 221 -5.39 -14.65 6.79
CA GLU A 221 -5.05 -14.87 5.39
C GLU A 221 -6.22 -15.53 4.65
N ALA A 222 -6.36 -15.20 3.37
CA ALA A 222 -7.38 -15.76 2.50
C ALA A 222 -6.97 -15.57 1.03
N VAL A 223 -7.60 -16.33 0.15
CA VAL A 223 -7.60 -16.07 -1.30
C VAL A 223 -8.94 -15.48 -1.69
N ILE A 224 -8.93 -14.38 -2.42
CA ILE A 224 -10.13 -13.72 -2.94
C ILE A 224 -10.32 -14.16 -4.39
N GLU A 225 -11.30 -15.02 -4.65
CA GLU A 225 -11.66 -15.42 -6.01
C GLU A 225 -12.37 -14.27 -6.75
N LYS A 226 -12.20 -14.20 -8.08
CA LYS A 226 -12.91 -13.22 -8.94
C LYS A 226 -12.76 -11.77 -8.45
N ALA A 227 -11.57 -11.42 -7.97
CA ALA A 227 -11.35 -10.13 -7.32
C ALA A 227 -11.68 -8.93 -8.23
N SER A 228 -11.69 -9.09 -9.56
CA SER A 228 -12.02 -7.97 -10.47
C SER A 228 -13.44 -7.47 -10.31
N ALA A 229 -14.36 -8.32 -9.84
CA ALA A 229 -15.73 -7.91 -9.55
C ALA A 229 -15.81 -6.92 -8.38
N LEU A 230 -14.84 -6.92 -7.45
CA LEU A 230 -14.76 -5.93 -6.35
C LEU A 230 -14.41 -4.51 -6.84
N ARG A 231 -13.84 -4.35 -8.03
CA ARG A 231 -13.49 -3.02 -8.59
C ARG A 231 -14.70 -2.24 -9.09
N LYS A 232 -15.83 -2.92 -9.34
CA LYS A 232 -17.04 -2.28 -9.89
C LYS A 232 -17.74 -1.38 -8.87
N GLY A 233 -17.27 -1.35 -7.62
CA GLY A 233 -17.87 -0.58 -6.53
C GLY A 233 -19.10 -1.28 -5.96
N ALA A 234 -19.62 -0.74 -4.86
CA ALA A 234 -20.90 -1.20 -4.32
C ALA A 234 -22.03 -0.75 -5.25
N ASP A 235 -22.87 -1.68 -5.69
CA ASP A 235 -24.17 -1.36 -6.29
C ASP A 235 -25.24 -1.25 -5.19
N ALA A 236 -26.50 -1.06 -5.59
CA ALA A 236 -27.63 -1.02 -4.65
C ALA A 236 -27.78 -2.29 -3.79
N LYS A 237 -27.17 -3.42 -4.18
CA LYS A 237 -27.19 -4.71 -3.46
C LYS A 237 -25.99 -4.89 -2.52
N GLY A 238 -25.01 -4.00 -2.58
CA GLY A 238 -23.80 -4.03 -1.77
C GLY A 238 -22.63 -4.74 -2.47
N LEU A 239 -21.41 -4.28 -2.17
CA LEU A 239 -20.17 -4.72 -2.81
C LEU A 239 -19.97 -6.25 -2.77
N LEU A 240 -20.11 -6.85 -1.58
CA LEU A 240 -19.85 -8.27 -1.40
C LEU A 240 -20.92 -9.14 -2.06
N THR A 241 -22.19 -8.72 -2.01
CA THR A 241 -23.30 -9.41 -2.69
C THR A 241 -23.09 -9.46 -4.20
N ALA A 242 -22.72 -8.32 -4.82
CA ALA A 242 -22.45 -8.24 -6.25
C ALA A 242 -21.23 -9.09 -6.66
N TRP A 243 -20.20 -9.12 -5.82
CA TRP A 243 -19.02 -9.96 -6.01
C TRP A 243 -19.35 -11.45 -5.90
N THR A 244 -20.12 -11.87 -4.89
CA THR A 244 -20.58 -13.26 -4.76
C THR A 244 -21.50 -13.68 -5.91
N ALA A 245 -22.38 -12.80 -6.38
CA ALA A 245 -23.20 -13.05 -7.56
C ALA A 245 -22.37 -13.26 -8.84
N ALA A 246 -21.16 -12.71 -8.90
CA ALA A 246 -20.19 -12.96 -9.98
C ALA A 246 -19.36 -14.24 -9.77
N GLY A 247 -19.68 -15.04 -8.75
CA GLY A 247 -18.96 -16.27 -8.38
C GLY A 247 -17.77 -16.04 -7.45
N GLY A 248 -17.64 -14.85 -6.85
CA GLY A 248 -16.57 -14.52 -5.91
C GLY A 248 -16.75 -15.18 -4.54
N ARG A 249 -15.67 -15.73 -4.00
CA ARG A 249 -15.60 -16.33 -2.66
C ARG A 249 -14.27 -16.01 -2.00
N PHE A 250 -14.24 -16.04 -0.68
CA PHE A 250 -13.00 -16.17 0.07
C PHE A 250 -12.74 -17.66 0.26
N ILE A 251 -11.59 -18.15 -0.18
CA ILE A 251 -11.19 -19.54 0.03
C ILE A 251 -9.88 -19.61 0.82
N ASP A 252 -9.57 -20.80 1.35
CA ASP A 252 -8.38 -21.04 2.16
C ASP A 252 -8.23 -20.04 3.33
N VAL A 253 -9.35 -19.66 3.93
CA VAL A 253 -9.38 -18.67 5.00
C VAL A 253 -8.75 -19.27 6.24
N LYS A 254 -7.71 -18.64 6.76
CA LYS A 254 -7.05 -19.01 8.01
C LYS A 254 -6.84 -17.79 8.86
N GLY A 255 -7.20 -17.90 10.13
CA GLY A 255 -7.12 -16.83 11.11
C GLY A 255 -6.50 -17.32 12.41
N GLN A 256 -5.73 -16.45 13.04
CA GLN A 256 -5.23 -16.63 14.39
C GLN A 256 -5.51 -15.34 15.17
N LEU A 257 -6.11 -15.49 16.34
CA LEU A 257 -6.32 -14.42 17.31
C LEU A 257 -5.65 -14.82 18.62
N GLN A 258 -4.96 -13.88 19.27
CA GLN A 258 -4.35 -14.08 20.57
C GLN A 258 -4.57 -12.85 21.44
N ALA A 259 -5.04 -13.08 22.67
CA ALA A 259 -5.15 -12.07 23.72
C ALA A 259 -4.62 -12.68 25.02
N GLY A 260 -3.48 -12.17 25.51
CA GLY A 260 -2.78 -12.77 26.64
C GLY A 260 -2.39 -14.23 26.36
N GLU A 261 -2.85 -15.16 27.22
CA GLU A 261 -2.62 -16.59 27.06
C GLU A 261 -3.65 -17.28 26.16
N SER A 262 -4.81 -16.65 25.91
CA SER A 262 -5.89 -17.22 25.11
C SER A 262 -5.56 -17.11 23.63
N LYS A 263 -5.77 -18.21 22.90
CA LYS A 263 -5.61 -18.27 21.44
C LYS A 263 -6.86 -18.84 20.80
N ALA A 264 -7.24 -18.28 19.66
CA ALA A 264 -8.28 -18.83 18.81
C ALA A 264 -7.75 -18.97 17.39
N PHE A 265 -7.98 -20.13 16.80
CA PHE A 265 -7.71 -20.42 15.41
C PHE A 265 -9.02 -20.53 14.67
N VAL A 266 -9.10 -19.90 13.51
CA VAL A 266 -10.28 -19.89 12.65
C VAL A 266 -9.86 -20.42 11.29
N SER A 267 -10.66 -21.31 10.71
CA SER A 267 -10.47 -21.72 9.33
C SER A 267 -11.79 -21.89 8.60
N SER A 268 -11.79 -21.61 7.30
CA SER A 268 -12.93 -21.85 6.43
C SER A 268 -12.44 -22.21 5.03
N ASP A 269 -13.03 -23.26 4.45
CA ASP A 269 -12.72 -23.67 3.08
C ASP A 269 -13.26 -22.65 2.07
N ALA A 270 -14.45 -22.11 2.33
CA ALA A 270 -15.09 -21.11 1.49
C ALA A 270 -16.09 -20.25 2.29
N LEU A 271 -16.01 -18.93 2.10
CA LEU A 271 -16.99 -17.95 2.55
C LEU A 271 -17.51 -17.13 1.36
N SER A 272 -18.81 -16.89 1.32
CA SER A 272 -19.48 -16.01 0.36
C SER A 272 -20.34 -14.98 1.08
N ALA A 273 -20.93 -14.02 0.37
CA ALA A 273 -21.84 -13.05 0.95
C ALA A 273 -23.29 -13.38 0.64
N ASP A 274 -24.15 -13.29 1.66
CA ASP A 274 -25.59 -13.45 1.53
C ASP A 274 -26.24 -12.24 0.82
N ALA A 275 -27.57 -12.25 0.71
CA ALA A 275 -28.33 -11.15 0.10
C ALA A 275 -28.23 -9.80 0.84
N LYS A 276 -27.74 -9.80 2.09
CA LYS A 276 -27.51 -8.61 2.92
C LYS A 276 -26.04 -8.18 2.91
N GLY A 277 -25.18 -8.87 2.15
CA GLY A 277 -23.75 -8.62 2.13
C GLY A 277 -23.01 -9.15 3.37
N GLN A 278 -23.65 -10.00 4.18
CA GLN A 278 -23.05 -10.64 5.34
C GLN A 278 -22.33 -11.92 4.93
N LEU A 279 -21.17 -12.19 5.52
CA LEU A 279 -20.43 -13.41 5.19
C LEU A 279 -21.18 -14.64 5.71
N GLU A 280 -21.34 -15.64 4.84
CA GLU A 280 -21.93 -16.95 5.12
C GLU A 280 -20.99 -18.07 4.68
N GLY A 281 -21.04 -19.19 5.40
CA GLY A 281 -20.22 -20.37 5.14
C GLY A 281 -19.92 -21.14 6.42
N GLN A 282 -19.20 -22.25 6.30
CA GLN A 282 -18.79 -23.05 7.45
C GLN A 282 -17.48 -22.50 8.00
N VAL A 283 -17.44 -22.21 9.31
CA VAL A 283 -16.26 -21.71 10.01
C VAL A 283 -15.92 -22.68 11.13
N PHE A 284 -14.71 -23.21 11.07
CA PHE A 284 -14.16 -24.03 12.15
C PHE A 284 -13.40 -23.12 13.11
N VAL A 285 -13.71 -23.24 14.40
CA VAL A 285 -13.07 -22.48 15.46
C VAL A 285 -12.46 -23.44 16.47
N ARG A 286 -11.17 -23.25 16.76
CA ARG A 286 -10.45 -23.96 17.80
C ARG A 286 -9.89 -22.96 18.80
N ALA A 287 -10.36 -23.01 20.04
CA ALA A 287 -9.85 -22.18 21.12
C ALA A 287 -8.88 -22.98 22.01
N GLU A 288 -7.79 -22.34 22.42
CA GLU A 288 -6.81 -22.85 23.38
C GLU A 288 -6.76 -21.88 24.55
N LYS A 289 -6.88 -22.40 25.79
CA LYS A 289 -7.07 -21.61 27.00
C LYS A 289 -8.20 -20.55 26.85
N PRO A 290 -9.42 -20.98 26.46
CA PRO A 290 -10.55 -20.07 26.37
C PRO A 290 -10.85 -19.45 27.74
N LEU A 291 -11.21 -18.17 27.73
CA LEU A 291 -11.69 -17.44 28.91
C LEU A 291 -12.92 -18.09 29.52
#